data_AF-A0A840MJU6-F1
#
_entry.id   AF-A0A840MJU6-F1
#
_cell.length_a   1.000
_cell.length_b   1.000
_cell.length_c   1.000
_cell.angle_alpha   90.00
_cell.angle_beta   90.00
_cell.angle_gamma   90.00
#
_symmetry.space_group_name_H-M   'P 1'
#
loop_
_entity.id
_entity.type
_entity.pdbx_description
1 polymer ?
#
loop_
_entity_poly.entity_id
_entity_poly.type
_entity_poly.pdbx_seq_one_letter_code
_entity_poly.pdbx_strand_id
1 'polypeptide(L)' 'MNTSNLNHVLGEQLIDVRQAALMFNLPSYWLSQAKERQERRIPHYRVGKLVRFKPNELEAWIAAQQTSHEGGADA' A
#
# COMPACT_ATOMS: atom_id res chain seq x y z
N MET A 1 19.49 10.63 -14.23
CA MET A 1 18.70 10.89 -13.02
C MET A 1 18.47 9.56 -12.31
N ASN A 2 19.26 9.24 -11.27
CA ASN A 2 19.25 7.92 -10.63
C ASN A 2 18.83 8.04 -9.16
N THR A 3 17.53 8.03 -8.88
CA THR A 3 16.98 8.14 -7.51
C THR A 3 16.51 6.79 -6.94
N SER A 4 17.06 5.67 -7.40
CA SER A 4 16.47 4.34 -7.15
C SER A 4 17.05 3.57 -5.96
N ASN A 5 18.13 4.03 -5.31
CA ASN A 5 18.84 3.21 -4.31
C ASN A 5 18.43 3.42 -2.84
N LEU A 6 17.57 4.40 -2.53
CA LEU A 6 17.11 4.65 -1.15
C LEU A 6 15.90 3.80 -0.72
N ASN A 7 15.37 2.98 -1.63
CA ASN A 7 14.15 2.20 -1.38
C ASN A 7 14.41 0.78 -0.84
N HIS A 8 15.67 0.32 -0.75
CA HIS A 8 15.99 -1.01 -0.24
C HIS A 8 16.15 -0.99 1.28
N VAL A 9 15.07 -1.29 2.00
CA VAL A 9 15.17 -1.71 3.40
C VAL A 9 14.98 -3.22 3.38
N LEU A 10 16.01 -3.97 3.81
CA LEU A 10 15.98 -5.44 3.96
C LEU A 10 15.85 -6.24 2.63
N GLY A 11 16.20 -5.66 1.48
CA GLY A 11 16.13 -6.33 0.18
C GLY A 11 14.79 -6.16 -0.56
N GLU A 12 13.82 -5.46 0.05
CA GLU A 12 12.55 -5.12 -0.61
C GLU A 12 12.55 -3.67 -1.07
N GLN A 13 12.05 -3.41 -2.29
CA GLN A 13 11.80 -2.06 -2.80
C GLN A 13 10.56 -1.49 -2.11
N LEU A 14 10.76 -0.57 -1.16
CA LEU A 14 9.69 0.30 -0.71
C LEU A 14 9.24 1.21 -1.86
N ILE A 15 7.97 1.60 -1.85
CA ILE A 15 7.40 2.49 -2.88
C ILE A 15 6.65 3.64 -2.23
N ASP A 16 6.69 4.80 -2.87
CA ASP A 16 5.97 5.99 -2.43
C ASP A 16 4.47 5.90 -2.78
N VAL A 17 3.65 6.78 -2.21
CA VAL A 17 2.20 6.88 -2.51
C VAL A 17 1.93 6.92 -4.03
N ARG A 18 2.67 7.73 -4.78
CA ARG A 18 2.46 7.86 -6.23
C ARG A 18 2.77 6.58 -6.98
N GLN A 19 3.83 5.87 -6.59
CA GLN A 19 4.19 4.61 -7.22
C GLN A 19 3.15 3.54 -6.90
N ALA A 20 2.74 3.41 -5.63
CA ALA A 20 1.70 2.48 -5.24
C ALA A 20 0.36 2.76 -5.95
N ALA A 21 -0.03 4.03 -6.07
CA ALA A 21 -1.22 4.43 -6.82
C ALA A 21 -1.14 4.01 -8.31
N LEU A 22 0.01 4.20 -8.96
CA LEU A 22 0.20 3.81 -10.36
C LEU A 22 0.31 2.29 -10.56
N MET A 23 1.01 1.60 -9.67
CA MET A 23 1.27 0.16 -9.78
C MET A 23 0.01 -0.67 -9.53
N PHE A 24 -0.76 -0.30 -8.51
CA PHE A 24 -1.97 -1.03 -8.10
C PHE A 24 -3.26 -0.36 -8.59
N ASN A 25 -3.14 0.68 -9.42
CA ASN A 25 -4.25 1.50 -9.91
C ASN A 25 -5.18 1.99 -8.78
N LEU A 26 -4.58 2.34 -7.63
CA LEU A 26 -5.29 2.76 -6.43
C LEU A 26 -5.40 4.29 -6.35
N PRO A 27 -6.47 4.83 -5.75
CA PRO A 27 -6.56 6.26 -5.53
C PRO A 27 -5.49 6.77 -4.56
N SER A 28 -4.71 7.76 -4.99
CA SER A 28 -3.60 8.32 -4.19
C SER A 28 -4.05 8.94 -2.86
N TYR A 29 -5.31 9.37 -2.76
CA TYR A 29 -5.88 9.90 -1.53
C TYR A 29 -6.07 8.82 -0.45
N TRP A 30 -6.33 7.56 -0.82
CA TRP A 30 -6.39 6.43 0.14
C TRP A 30 -5.05 6.22 0.84
N LEU A 31 -3.96 6.35 0.07
CA LEU A 31 -2.60 6.13 0.55
C LEU A 31 -2.03 7.38 1.23
N SER A 32 -2.44 8.59 0.83
CA SER A 32 -1.97 9.84 1.43
C SER A 32 -2.66 10.16 2.75
N GLN A 33 -3.99 9.97 2.82
CA GLN A 33 -4.77 10.35 3.99
C GLN A 33 -4.63 9.32 5.11
N ALA A 34 -4.24 9.79 6.30
CA ALA A 34 -4.09 8.91 7.46
C ALA A 34 -5.41 8.26 7.87
N LYS A 35 -6.53 8.96 7.71
CA LYS A 35 -7.88 8.48 8.02
C LYS A 35 -8.26 7.27 7.17
N GLU A 36 -8.21 7.41 5.84
CA GLU A 36 -8.48 6.31 4.90
C GLU A 36 -7.55 5.11 5.14
N ARG A 37 -6.26 5.35 5.37
CA ARG A 37 -5.30 4.27 5.68
C ARG A 37 -5.67 3.52 6.95
N GLN A 38 -6.13 4.21 7.99
CA GLN A 38 -6.53 3.57 9.24
C GLN A 38 -7.86 2.82 9.09
N GLU A 39 -8.85 3.43 8.44
CA GLU A 39 -10.15 2.81 8.19
C GLU A 39 -10.02 1.52 7.37
N ARG A 40 -9.17 1.54 6.33
CA ARG A 40 -8.92 0.41 5.44
C ARG A 40 -7.81 -0.53 5.93
N ARG A 41 -7.15 -0.17 7.04
CA ARG A 41 -5.98 -0.88 7.61
C ARG A 41 -4.88 -1.13 6.57
N ILE A 42 -4.58 -0.13 5.74
CA ILE A 42 -3.57 -0.25 4.67
C ILE A 42 -2.18 -0.41 5.32
N PRO A 43 -1.41 -1.46 4.93
CA PRO A 43 -0.06 -1.68 5.44
C PRO A 43 0.84 -0.51 5.04
N HIS A 44 1.41 0.18 6.02
CA HIS A 44 2.23 1.37 5.80
C HIS A 44 3.46 1.39 6.71
N TYR A 45 4.57 1.88 6.16
CA TYR A 45 5.85 1.98 6.85
C TYR A 45 6.26 3.44 6.97
N ARG A 46 6.58 3.88 8.19
CA ARG A 46 7.12 5.22 8.42
C ARG A 46 8.63 5.17 8.36
N VAL A 47 9.21 5.82 7.35
CA VAL A 47 10.67 5.99 7.20
C VAL A 47 10.97 7.46 7.48
N GLY A 48 11.25 7.76 8.75
CA GLY A 48 11.37 9.12 9.24
C GLY A 48 10.05 9.90 9.08
N LYS A 49 10.05 10.90 8.19
CA LYS A 49 8.86 11.73 7.89
C LYS A 49 8.03 11.22 6.72
N LEU A 50 8.52 10.23 5.97
CA LEU A 50 7.88 9.73 4.76
C LEU A 50 7.10 8.45 5.07
N VAL A 51 5.95 8.30 4.42
CA VAL A 51 5.22 7.03 4.42
C VAL A 51 5.56 6.28 3.16
N ARG A 52 6.07 5.06 3.33
CA ARG A 52 6.35 4.13 2.24
C ARG A 52 5.50 2.88 2.39
N PHE A 53 5.32 2.19 1.27
CA PHE A 53 4.51 0.98 1.18
C PHE A 53 5.39 -0.15 0.68
N LYS A 54 5.13 -1.37 1.14
CA LYS A 54 5.71 -2.58 0.57
C LYS A 54 4.76 -3.12 -0.50
N PRO A 55 5.21 -3.35 -1.74
CA PRO A 55 4.36 -3.90 -2.78
C PRO A 55 3.81 -5.28 -2.42
N ASN A 56 4.62 -6.18 -1.86
CA ASN A 56 4.17 -7.52 -1.42
C ASN A 56 3.00 -7.47 -0.44
N GLU A 57 3.09 -6.63 0.59
CA GLU A 57 2.00 -6.53 1.58
C GLU A 57 0.79 -5.77 1.04
N LEU A 58 1.01 -4.76 0.20
CA LEU A 58 -0.08 -4.04 -0.42
C LEU A 58 -0.87 -4.95 -1.37
N GLU A 59 -0.20 -5.82 -2.12
CA GLU A 59 -0.81 -6.86 -2.95
C GLU A 59 -1.61 -7.85 -2.11
N ALA A 60 -1.01 -8.40 -1.04
CA ALA A 60 -1.70 -9.31 -0.13
C ALA A 60 -2.93 -8.64 0.52
N TRP A 61 -2.84 -7.36 0.86
CA TRP A 61 -3.96 -6.59 1.39
C TRP A 61 -5.08 -6.38 0.36
N ILE A 62 -4.75 -6.08 -0.90
CA ILE A 62 -5.75 -5.97 -1.98
C ILE A 62 -6.45 -7.32 -2.17
N ALA A 63 -5.69 -8.41 -2.26
CA ALA A 63 -6.24 -9.76 -2.38
C ALA A 63 -7.17 -10.10 -1.20
N ALA A 64 -6.76 -9.75 0.04
CA ALA A 64 -7.57 -9.93 1.24
C ALA A 64 -8.86 -9.07 1.24
N GLN A 65 -8.82 -7.86 0.67
CA GLN A 65 -10.01 -7.02 0.50
C GLN A 65 -10.99 -7.60 -0.52
N GLN A 66 -10.51 -8.19 -1.61
CA GLN A 66 -11.36 -8.79 -2.64
C GLN A 66 -12.10 -10.02 -2.10
N THR A 67 -11.41 -10.91 -1.36
CA THR A 67 -12.06 -12.07 -0.73
C THR A 67 -13.06 -11.66 0.36
N SER A 68 -12.83 -10.54 1.05
CA SER A 68 -13.77 -10.03 2.06
C SER A 68 -15.09 -9.50 1.45
N HIS A 69 -15.13 -9.26 0.13
CA HIS A 69 -16.35 -8.87 -0.58
C HIS A 69 -17.17 -10.08 -1.07
N GLU A 70 -16.64 -11.30 -0.99
CA GLU A 70 -17.29 -12.54 -1.46
C GLU A 70 -17.71 -13.49 -0.32
N GLY A 71 -17.92 -12.95 0.89
CA GLY A 71 -18.35 -13.69 2.08
C GLY A 71 -19.74 -13.34 2.59
N GLY A 72 -20.65 -12.96 1.70
CA GLY A 72 -22.02 -12.54 2.04
C GLY A 72 -23.08 -13.12 1.10
N ALA A 73 -22.93 -14.38 0.71
CA ALA A 73 -23.92 -15.12 -0.09
C ALA A 73 -24.20 -16.50 0.53
N ASP A 74 -24.47 -16.56 1.83
CA ASP A 74 -25.17 -17.68 2.46
C ASP A 74 -26.14 -17.16 3.53
N ALA A 75 -27.41 -17.02 3.14
CA ALA A 75 -28.59 -17.09 4.00
C ALA A 75 -29.86 -17.22 3.15
#